data_AF-E2FEP0-F1
#
_entry.id   AF-E2FEP0-F1
#
_cell.length_a   1.000
_cell.length_b   1.000
_cell.length_c   1.000
_cell.angle_alpha   90.00
_cell.angle_beta   90.00
_cell.angle_gamma   90.00
#
_symmetry.space_group_name_H-M   'P 1'
#
loop_
_entity.id
_entity.type
_entity.pdbx_description
1 polymer ?
#
loop_
_entity_poly.entity_id
_entity_poly.type
_entity_poly.pdbx_seq_one_letter_code
_entity_poly.pdbx_strand_id
1 'polypeptide(L)'
;NGLLKKAYELSVLCDAEVALIIFSNRGKLYEFCSSASMLKTLERYQKCSYGGPEPNVSAREAQEHSSHQEYLRLKARVETLQRAQRNLLGEDLGPLNGKELEGLERQLDSSLRQIRSTRTQYMLDQLTDLQRREQMLSEA
;
A
#
# COMPACT_ATOMS: atom_id res chain seq x y z
N ASN A 1 -13.02 31.27 -10.22
CA ASN A 1 -13.54 31.18 -11.60
C ASN A 1 -12.88 32.12 -12.61
N GLY A 2 -12.29 33.26 -12.21
CA GLY A 2 -11.68 34.20 -13.16
C GLY A 2 -10.62 33.58 -14.08
N LEU A 3 -9.74 32.72 -13.55
CA LEU A 3 -8.70 32.04 -14.34
C LEU A 3 -9.29 31.07 -15.38
N LEU A 4 -10.30 30.27 -14.99
CA LEU A 4 -11.00 29.35 -15.90
C LEU A 4 -11.68 30.12 -17.03
N LYS A 5 -12.32 31.25 -16.72
CA LYS A 5 -12.97 32.12 -17.71
C LYS A 5 -11.95 32.68 -18.71
N LYS A 6 -10.79 33.13 -18.23
CA LYS A 6 -9.70 33.61 -19.10
C LYS A 6 -9.12 32.51 -19.97
N ALA A 7 -8.94 31.30 -19.43
CA ALA A 7 -8.48 30.14 -20.19
C ALA A 7 -9.46 29.78 -21.33
N TYR A 8 -10.77 29.84 -21.05
CA TYR A 8 -11.80 29.65 -22.06
C TYR A 8 -11.79 30.77 -23.12
N GLU A 9 -11.80 32.04 -22.70
CA GLU A 9 -11.72 33.19 -23.61
C GLU A 9 -10.50 33.10 -24.53
N LEU A 10 -9.34 32.72 -23.98
CA LEU A 10 -8.11 32.52 -24.76
C LEU A 10 -8.26 31.40 -25.79
N SER A 11 -8.84 30.25 -25.39
CA SER A 11 -9.04 29.13 -26.31
C SER A 11 -9.92 29.50 -27.51
N VAL A 12 -10.97 30.29 -27.28
CA VAL A 12 -11.91 30.71 -28.33
C VAL A 12 -11.34 31.83 -29.20
N LEU A 13 -10.73 32.85 -28.60
CA LEU A 13 -10.24 34.03 -29.34
C LEU A 13 -9.02 33.72 -30.21
N CYS A 14 -8.19 32.77 -29.79
CA CYS A 14 -6.94 32.44 -30.47
C CYS A 14 -6.98 31.10 -31.21
N ASP A 15 -8.13 30.40 -31.22
CA ASP A 15 -8.25 29.03 -31.73
C ASP A 15 -7.14 28.11 -31.18
N ALA A 16 -6.92 28.20 -29.87
CA ALA A 16 -5.82 27.54 -29.19
C ALA A 16 -6.32 26.45 -28.25
N GLU A 17 -5.66 25.29 -28.26
CA GLU A 17 -5.92 24.24 -27.29
C GLU A 17 -5.29 24.59 -25.95
N VAL A 18 -6.14 24.90 -24.97
CA VAL A 18 -5.76 25.25 -23.59
C VAL A 18 -6.20 24.15 -22.63
N ALA A 19 -5.29 23.72 -21.77
CA ALA A 19 -5.56 22.86 -20.61
C ALA A 19 -5.02 23.54 -19.34
N LEU A 20 -5.77 23.44 -18.24
CA LEU A 20 -5.43 24.02 -16.95
C LEU A 20 -5.68 22.98 -15.85
N ILE A 21 -4.67 22.75 -15.02
CA ILE A 21 -4.68 21.81 -13.89
C ILE A 21 -4.31 22.60 -12.63
N ILE A 22 -5.15 22.55 -11.60
CA ILE A 22 -4.97 23.30 -10.34
C ILE A 22 -5.07 22.32 -9.17
N PHE A 23 -4.01 22.25 -8.37
CA PHE A 23 -4.03 21.57 -7.07
C PHE A 23 -4.17 22.59 -5.94
N SER A 24 -5.22 22.45 -5.14
CA SER A 24 -5.34 23.25 -3.91
C SER A 24 -4.34 22.78 -2.85
N ASN A 25 -4.08 23.63 -1.85
CA ASN A 25 -3.30 23.26 -0.67
C ASN A 25 -3.87 22.06 0.12
N ARG A 26 -5.15 21.71 -0.09
CA ARG A 26 -5.81 20.52 0.48
C ARG A 26 -5.77 19.31 -0.45
N GLY A 27 -5.00 19.37 -1.54
CA GLY A 27 -4.85 18.27 -2.50
C GLY A 27 -6.04 18.08 -3.45
N LYS A 28 -7.09 18.91 -3.39
CA LYS A 28 -8.19 18.86 -4.37
C LYS A 28 -7.70 19.29 -5.75
N LEU A 29 -8.02 18.49 -6.77
CA LEU A 29 -7.80 18.75 -8.18
C LEU A 29 -8.99 19.54 -8.76
N TYR A 30 -8.68 20.60 -9.49
CA TYR A 30 -9.61 21.31 -10.36
C TYR A 30 -9.00 21.39 -11.76
N GLU A 31 -9.79 21.10 -12.78
CA GLU A 31 -9.30 21.03 -14.15
C GLU A 31 -10.23 21.74 -15.14
N PHE A 32 -9.63 22.23 -16.22
CA PHE A 32 -10.32 22.75 -17.39
C PHE A 32 -9.56 22.33 -18.64
N CYS A 33 -10.30 21.84 -19.63
CA CYS A 33 -9.77 21.55 -20.96
C CYS A 33 -10.72 22.17 -21.97
N SER A 34 -10.17 22.92 -22.92
CA SER A 34 -10.90 23.43 -24.08
C SER A 34 -11.23 22.34 -25.11
N SER A 35 -10.50 21.21 -25.06
CA SER A 35 -10.73 20.04 -25.90
C SER A 35 -11.64 19.01 -25.21
N ALA A 36 -12.12 18.04 -25.97
CA ALA A 36 -12.96 16.96 -25.45
C ALA A 36 -12.23 16.01 -24.47
N SER A 37 -10.89 16.09 -24.35
CA SER A 37 -10.13 15.16 -23.49
C SER A 37 -8.82 15.77 -23.00
N MET A 38 -8.74 15.99 -21.69
CA MET A 38 -7.51 16.36 -20.99
C MET A 38 -6.35 15.40 -21.30
N LEU A 39 -6.63 14.09 -21.34
CA LEU A 39 -5.63 13.06 -21.65
C LEU A 39 -4.99 13.27 -23.02
N LYS A 40 -5.78 13.57 -24.04
CA LYS A 40 -5.26 13.83 -25.40
C LYS A 40 -4.38 15.08 -25.45
N THR A 41 -4.76 16.12 -24.72
CA THR A 41 -3.96 17.35 -24.61
C THR A 41 -2.63 17.08 -23.92
N LEU A 42 -2.64 16.30 -22.84
CA LEU A 42 -1.43 15.89 -22.11
C LEU A 42 -0.50 15.01 -22.96
N GLU A 43 -1.05 14.03 -23.68
CA GLU A 43 -0.29 13.19 -24.62
C GLU A 43 0.37 14.04 -25.71
N ARG A 44 -0.36 15.02 -26.27
CA ARG A 44 0.21 15.94 -27.28
C ARG A 44 1.31 16.79 -26.67
N TYR A 45 1.10 17.34 -25.47
CA TYR A 45 2.12 18.10 -24.76
C TYR A 45 3.38 17.26 -24.54
N GLN A 46 3.24 16.03 -24.07
CA GLN A 46 4.37 15.11 -23.89
C GLN A 46 5.12 14.86 -25.20
N LYS A 47 4.39 14.55 -26.29
CA LYS A 47 5.00 14.34 -27.62
C LYS A 47 5.73 15.58 -28.16
N CYS A 48 5.22 16.78 -27.89
CA CYS A 48 5.84 18.03 -28.38
C CYS A 48 6.97 18.54 -27.48
N SER A 49 6.87 18.38 -26.16
CA SER A 49 7.92 18.79 -25.20
C SER A 49 9.08 17.81 -25.13
N TYR A 50 8.85 16.53 -25.42
CA TYR A 50 9.85 15.47 -25.31
C TYR A 50 10.15 14.77 -26.64
N GLY A 51 9.58 15.23 -27.76
CA GLY A 51 9.80 14.68 -29.11
C GLY A 51 11.09 15.10 -29.80
N GLY A 52 12.16 15.37 -29.05
CA GLY A 52 13.53 15.33 -29.56
C GLY A 52 14.16 13.97 -29.24
N PRO A 53 15.12 13.44 -30.01
CA PRO A 53 15.72 12.13 -29.78
C PRO A 53 16.64 12.16 -28.55
N GLU A 54 16.05 12.16 -27.35
CA GLU A 54 16.78 12.03 -26.09
C GLU A 54 16.47 10.64 -25.48
N PRO A 55 17.46 9.73 -25.35
CA PRO A 55 17.27 8.36 -24.84
C PRO A 55 16.86 8.28 -23.36
N ASN A 56 16.66 9.42 -22.72
CA ASN A 56 16.39 9.56 -21.28
C ASN A 56 14.89 9.46 -20.92
N VAL A 57 13.98 9.73 -21.85
CA VAL A 57 12.52 9.70 -21.58
C VAL A 57 12.01 8.27 -21.52
N SER A 58 12.44 7.43 -22.46
CA SER A 58 12.15 5.98 -22.43
C SER A 58 12.73 5.28 -21.21
N ALA A 59 13.88 5.73 -20.71
CA ALA A 59 14.49 5.20 -19.49
C ALA A 59 13.69 5.58 -18.23
N ARG A 60 13.18 6.83 -18.17
CA ARG A 60 12.31 7.29 -17.07
C ARG A 60 10.95 6.60 -17.07
N GLU A 61 10.29 6.49 -18.22
CA GLU A 61 9.01 5.79 -18.35
C GLU A 61 9.17 4.30 -18.02
N ALA A 62 10.23 3.64 -18.51
CA ALA A 62 10.54 2.27 -18.15
C ALA A 62 10.81 2.11 -16.64
N GLN A 63 11.48 3.07 -16.02
CA GLN A 63 11.74 3.08 -14.57
C GLN A 63 10.46 3.31 -13.75
N GLU A 64 9.57 4.19 -14.19
CA GLU A 64 8.26 4.43 -13.54
C GLU A 64 7.33 3.22 -13.72
N HIS A 65 7.30 2.61 -14.90
CA HIS A 65 6.57 1.36 -15.14
C HIS A 65 7.11 0.20 -14.29
N SER A 66 8.43 0.08 -14.17
CA SER A 66 9.09 -0.90 -13.31
C SER A 66 8.72 -0.69 -11.83
N SER A 67 8.81 0.55 -11.35
CA SER A 67 8.42 0.92 -9.99
C SER A 67 6.94 0.62 -9.70
N HIS A 68 6.05 0.94 -10.66
CA HIS A 68 4.64 0.63 -10.54
C HIS A 68 4.37 -0.88 -10.50
N GLN A 69 5.09 -1.66 -11.32
CA GLN A 69 4.97 -3.12 -11.33
C GLN A 69 5.44 -3.72 -9.99
N GLU A 70 6.55 -3.25 -9.44
CA GLU A 70 7.05 -3.67 -8.13
C GLU A 70 6.06 -3.31 -7.01
N TYR A 71 5.48 -2.12 -7.07
CA TYR A 71 4.41 -1.72 -6.14
C TYR A 71 3.22 -2.67 -6.21
N LEU A 72 2.73 -3.01 -7.41
CA LEU A 72 1.60 -3.93 -7.58
C LEU A 72 1.92 -5.33 -7.04
N ARG A 73 3.15 -5.82 -7.27
CA ARG A 73 3.62 -7.10 -6.70
C ARG A 73 3.63 -7.06 -5.18
N LEU A 74 4.18 -5.98 -4.60
CA LEU A 74 4.21 -5.81 -3.15
C LEU A 74 2.79 -5.72 -2.57
N LYS A 75 1.90 -4.95 -3.22
CA LYS A 75 0.50 -4.80 -2.80
C LYS A 75 -0.22 -6.15 -2.79
N ALA A 76 -0.10 -6.95 -3.85
CA ALA A 76 -0.69 -8.28 -3.91
C ALA A 76 -0.16 -9.21 -2.79
N ARG A 77 1.13 -9.10 -2.46
CA ARG A 77 1.74 -9.85 -1.35
C ARG A 77 1.20 -9.40 0.01
N VAL A 78 1.03 -8.10 0.22
CA VAL A 78 0.43 -7.54 1.44
C VAL A 78 -1.01 -8.01 1.61
N GLU A 79 -1.83 -7.94 0.55
CA GLU A 79 -3.23 -8.40 0.57
C GLU A 79 -3.33 -9.89 0.89
N THR A 80 -2.40 -10.70 0.36
CA THR A 80 -2.33 -12.14 0.66
C THR A 80 -1.97 -12.39 2.13
N LEU A 81 -0.99 -11.68 2.67
CA LEU A 81 -0.60 -11.78 4.08
C LEU A 81 -1.73 -11.33 5.02
N GLN A 82 -2.40 -10.23 4.70
CA GLN A 82 -3.55 -9.74 5.48
C GLN A 82 -4.71 -10.72 5.47
N ARG A 83 -4.99 -11.38 4.34
CA ARG A 83 -6.00 -12.44 4.27
C ARG A 83 -5.60 -13.65 5.13
N ALA A 84 -4.35 -14.10 5.05
CA ALA A 84 -3.87 -15.19 5.89
C ALA A 84 -3.94 -14.86 7.39
N GLN A 85 -3.63 -13.62 7.79
CA GLN A 85 -3.75 -13.16 9.17
C GLN A 85 -5.20 -13.20 9.65
N ARG A 86 -6.16 -12.71 8.86
CA ARG A 86 -7.59 -12.78 9.18
C ARG A 86 -8.05 -14.22 9.40
N ASN A 87 -7.65 -15.14 8.51
CA ASN A 87 -7.95 -16.55 8.68
C ASN A 87 -7.40 -17.10 10.01
N LEU A 88 -6.15 -16.78 10.36
CA LEU A 88 -5.54 -17.19 11.64
C LEU A 88 -6.28 -16.62 12.86
N LEU A 89 -6.95 -15.49 12.71
CA LEU A 89 -7.81 -14.88 13.75
C LEU A 89 -9.25 -15.44 13.75
N GLY A 90 -9.57 -16.38 12.85
CA GLY A 90 -10.91 -16.95 12.70
C GLY A 90 -11.87 -16.09 11.89
N GLU A 91 -11.36 -15.09 11.17
CA GLU A 91 -12.13 -14.19 10.31
C GLU A 91 -12.09 -14.66 8.84
N ASP A 92 -13.09 -14.28 8.04
CA ASP A 92 -13.16 -14.52 6.58
C ASP A 92 -12.88 -15.97 6.15
N LEU A 93 -13.35 -16.94 6.92
CA LEU A 93 -13.12 -18.37 6.67
C LEU A 93 -13.94 -18.95 5.51
N GLY A 94 -14.99 -18.26 5.07
CA GLY A 94 -15.92 -18.75 4.03
C GLY A 94 -15.30 -19.20 2.70
N PRO A 95 -14.22 -18.56 2.19
CA PRO A 95 -13.55 -18.99 0.97
C PRO A 95 -12.68 -20.25 1.11
N LEU A 96 -12.40 -20.73 2.33
CA LEU A 96 -11.54 -21.89 2.56
C LEU A 96 -12.34 -23.18 2.42
N ASN A 97 -11.75 -24.18 1.78
CA ASN A 97 -12.32 -25.51 1.73
C ASN A 97 -12.02 -26.33 3.00
N GLY A 98 -12.68 -27.48 3.18
CA GLY A 98 -12.53 -28.31 4.39
C GLY A 98 -11.09 -28.72 4.70
N LYS A 99 -10.27 -29.04 3.69
CA LYS A 99 -8.86 -29.41 3.90
C LYS A 99 -8.03 -28.22 4.39
N GLU A 100 -8.31 -27.03 3.86
CA GLU A 100 -7.65 -25.79 4.27
C GLU A 100 -8.02 -25.42 5.72
N LEU A 101 -9.30 -25.58 6.09
CA LEU A 101 -9.78 -25.34 7.46
C LEU A 101 -9.15 -26.32 8.46
N GLU A 102 -9.11 -27.62 8.15
CA GLU A 102 -8.42 -28.60 8.99
C GLU A 102 -6.92 -28.30 9.13
N GLY A 103 -6.27 -27.86 8.05
CA GLY A 103 -4.87 -27.43 8.07
C GLY A 103 -4.66 -26.25 9.03
N LEU A 104 -5.52 -25.24 8.92
CA LEU A 104 -5.51 -24.06 9.77
C LEU A 104 -5.74 -24.40 11.25
N GLU A 105 -6.71 -25.27 11.54
CA GLU A 105 -7.01 -25.72 12.90
C GLU A 105 -5.80 -26.44 13.52
N ARG A 106 -5.19 -27.40 12.80
CA ARG A 106 -3.99 -28.11 13.27
C ARG A 106 -2.82 -27.16 13.54
N GLN A 107 -2.63 -26.17 12.67
CA GLN A 107 -1.58 -25.17 12.84
C GLN A 107 -1.82 -24.30 14.09
N LEU A 108 -3.06 -23.86 14.32
CA LEU A 108 -3.44 -23.06 15.48
C LEU A 108 -3.32 -23.85 16.79
N ASP A 109 -3.80 -25.10 16.83
CA ASP A 109 -3.70 -25.96 18.02
C ASP A 109 -2.24 -26.23 18.40
N SER A 110 -1.41 -26.62 17.44
CA SER A 110 0.03 -26.84 17.65
C SER A 110 0.72 -25.59 18.20
N SER A 111 0.49 -24.45 17.56
CA SER A 111 1.12 -23.17 17.95
C SER A 111 0.66 -22.73 19.34
N LEU A 112 -0.63 -22.87 19.64
CA LEU A 112 -1.20 -22.52 20.94
C LEU A 112 -0.64 -23.39 22.07
N ARG A 113 -0.50 -24.70 21.85
CA ARG A 113 0.14 -25.61 22.80
C ARG A 113 1.58 -25.20 23.08
N GLN A 114 2.35 -24.87 22.04
CA GLN A 114 3.72 -24.42 22.19
C GLN A 114 3.80 -23.11 22.99
N ILE A 115 2.99 -22.11 22.64
CA ILE A 115 2.94 -20.81 23.35
C ILE A 115 2.59 -21.02 24.84
N ARG A 116 1.59 -21.85 25.13
CA ARG A 116 1.19 -22.15 26.52
C ARG A 116 2.29 -22.86 27.30
N SER A 117 2.96 -23.84 26.67
CA SER A 117 4.09 -24.56 27.28
C SER A 117 5.23 -23.60 27.59
N THR A 118 5.66 -22.79 26.62
CA THR A 118 6.73 -21.80 26.81
C THR A 118 6.38 -20.78 27.89
N ARG A 119 5.14 -20.27 27.91
CA ARG A 119 4.69 -19.33 28.94
C ARG A 119 4.69 -19.96 30.33
N THR A 120 4.25 -21.21 30.43
CA THR A 120 4.24 -21.95 31.71
C THR A 120 5.66 -22.17 32.22
N GLN A 121 6.55 -22.62 31.35
CA GLN A 121 7.96 -22.82 31.70
C GLN A 121 8.60 -21.52 32.19
N TYR A 122 8.40 -20.42 31.45
CA TYR A 122 8.90 -19.10 31.85
C TYR A 122 8.41 -18.68 33.25
N MET A 123 7.12 -18.90 33.56
CA MET A 123 6.57 -18.59 34.89
C MET A 123 7.17 -19.46 35.99
N LEU A 124 7.42 -20.76 35.73
CA LEU A 124 8.08 -21.65 36.67
C LEU A 124 9.53 -21.24 36.93
N ASP A 125 10.25 -20.84 35.89
CA ASP A 125 11.63 -20.37 36.01
C ASP A 125 11.69 -19.08 36.86
N GLN A 126 10.77 -18.14 36.65
CA GLN A 126 10.64 -16.92 37.46
C GLN A 126 10.33 -17.24 38.93
N LEU A 127 9.40 -18.17 39.18
CA LEU A 127 9.05 -18.58 40.53
C LEU A 127 10.24 -19.22 41.26
N THR A 128 10.98 -20.08 40.56
CA THR A 128 12.17 -20.74 41.10
C THR A 128 13.27 -19.73 41.43
N ASP A 129 13.49 -18.72 40.57
CA ASP A 129 14.47 -17.66 40.83
C ASP A 129 14.08 -16.81 42.04
N LEU A 130 12.79 -16.45 42.17
CA LEU A 130 12.28 -15.70 43.31
C LEU A 130 12.42 -16.47 44.63
N GLN A 131 12.08 -17.76 44.65
CA GLN A 131 12.24 -18.61 45.83
C GLN A 131 13.72 -18.72 46.25
N ARG A 132 14.64 -18.84 45.29
CA ARG A 132 16.07 -18.86 45.59
C ARG A 132 16.53 -17.53 46.21
N ARG A 133 16.05 -16.40 45.69
CA ARG A 133 16.38 -15.08 46.26
C ARG A 133 15.83 -14.90 47.67
N GLU A 134 14.59 -15.34 47.91
CA GLU A 134 13.98 -15.33 49.24
C GLU A 134 14.83 -16.12 50.24
N GLN A 135 15.26 -17.34 49.89
CA GLN A 135 16.12 -18.16 50.74
C GLN A 135 17.44 -17.46 51.08
N MET A 136 18.14 -16.92 50.07
CA MET A 136 19.40 -16.20 50.32
C MET A 136 19.22 -14.97 51.22
N LEU A 137 18.08 -14.28 51.12
CA LEU A 137 17.77 -13.14 51.99
C LEU A 137 17.37 -13.58 53.41
N SER A 138 16.75 -14.75 53.56
CA SER A 138 16.37 -15.29 54.87
C SER A 138 17.55 -15.88 55.66
N GLU A 139 18.60 -16.30 54.96
CA GLU A 139 19.83 -16.87 55.53
C GLU A 139 20.91 -15.80 55.83
N ALA A 140 20.69 -14.55 55.42
CA ALA A 140 21.57 -13.40 55.65
C ALA A 140 21.20 -12.62 56.92
#